data_AF-A0A9D0IBN6-F1
#
_entry.id   AF-A0A9D0IBN6-F1
#
_cell.length_a   1.000
_cell.length_b   1.000
_cell.length_c   1.000
_cell.angle_alpha   90.00
_cell.angle_beta   90.00
_cell.angle_gamma   90.00
#
_symmetry.space_group_name_H-M   'P 1'
#
loop_
_entity.id
_entity.type
_entity.pdbx_description
1 polymer ?
#
loop_
_entity_poly.entity_id
_entity_poly.type
_entity_poly.pdbx_seq_one_letter_code
_entity_poly.pdbx_strand_id
1 'polypeptide(L)'
;KFLTFLLEPDQILKMTNANGAVPSRKSALEKSDLYGAGGPLNIFVQQLETIAVPRPQHPAYPTITAAFAEAVDNIIAGAEVRGELDKAAQKIDQDIEDNQGYPPFGP
;
A
#
# COMPACT_ATOMS: atom_id res chain seq x y z
N LYS A 1 -13.33 15.56 16.71
CA LYS A 1 -13.28 15.05 18.11
C LYS A 1 -13.03 13.54 18.14
N PHE A 2 -13.90 12.71 17.57
CA PHE A 2 -13.72 11.25 17.58
C PHE A 2 -12.46 10.76 16.83
N LEU A 3 -12.25 11.19 15.58
CA LEU A 3 -11.04 10.81 14.82
C LEU A 3 -9.75 11.24 15.54
N THR A 4 -9.75 12.43 16.14
CA THR A 4 -8.62 12.93 16.93
C THR A 4 -8.30 11.99 18.11
N PHE A 5 -9.33 11.56 18.85
CA PHE A 5 -9.19 10.61 19.95
C PHE A 5 -8.64 9.26 19.47
N LEU A 6 -9.18 8.70 18.37
CA LEU A 6 -8.67 7.43 17.82
C LEU A 6 -7.19 7.50 17.41
N LEU A 7 -6.71 8.69 17.05
CA LEU A 7 -5.32 8.91 16.67
C LEU A 7 -4.41 9.23 17.86
N GLU A 8 -4.89 9.25 19.10
CA GLU A 8 -4.02 9.37 20.27
C GLU A 8 -3.14 8.11 20.41
N PRO A 9 -1.86 8.24 20.84
CA PRO A 9 -0.93 7.13 20.88
C PRO A 9 -1.45 5.90 21.63
N ASP A 10 -2.13 6.12 22.76
CA ASP A 10 -2.63 5.03 23.59
C ASP A 10 -3.83 4.32 22.95
N GLN A 11 -4.66 5.02 22.15
CA GLN A 11 -5.75 4.37 21.41
C GLN A 11 -5.21 3.60 20.19
N ILE A 12 -4.19 4.15 19.51
CA ILE A 12 -3.49 3.44 18.44
C ILE A 12 -2.88 2.14 19.01
N LEU A 13 -2.16 2.21 20.14
CA LEU A 13 -1.56 1.02 20.76
C LEU A 13 -2.59 -0.04 21.13
N LYS A 14 -3.73 0.34 21.72
CA LYS A 14 -4.82 -0.61 22.00
C LYS A 14 -5.28 -1.33 20.74
N MET A 15 -5.47 -0.59 19.64
CA MET A 15 -5.93 -1.14 18.37
C MET A 15 -4.87 -2.06 17.75
N THR A 16 -3.63 -1.61 17.66
CA THR A 16 -2.53 -2.35 17.05
C THR A 16 -2.12 -3.59 17.84
N ASN A 17 -2.21 -3.54 19.17
CA ASN A 17 -1.98 -4.71 20.00
C ASN A 17 -3.09 -5.77 19.83
N ALA A 18 -4.32 -5.32 19.53
CA ALA A 18 -5.44 -6.24 19.32
C ALA A 18 -5.43 -6.91 17.94
N ASN A 19 -5.00 -6.21 16.89
CA ASN A 19 -5.08 -6.71 15.50
C ASN A 19 -3.72 -7.03 14.85
N GLY A 20 -2.60 -6.72 15.50
CA GLY A 20 -1.26 -6.95 14.95
C GLY A 20 -0.90 -6.01 13.79
N ALA A 21 -1.53 -4.84 13.68
CA ALA A 21 -1.10 -3.80 12.73
C ALA A 21 0.11 -3.04 13.26
N VAL A 22 0.94 -2.51 12.36
CA VAL A 22 2.04 -1.60 12.74
C VAL A 22 1.46 -0.26 13.22
N PRO A 23 1.89 0.29 14.38
CA PRO A 23 1.45 1.61 14.83
C PRO A 23 1.79 2.72 13.82
N SER A 24 0.79 3.51 13.43
CA SER A 24 0.93 4.56 12.41
C SER A 24 1.57 5.86 12.90
N ARG A 25 1.85 5.99 14.21
CA ARG A 25 2.53 7.14 14.81
C ARG A 25 3.84 6.72 15.47
N LYS A 26 4.90 7.49 15.24
CA LYS A 26 6.21 7.31 15.90
C LYS A 26 6.08 7.26 17.43
N SER A 27 5.29 8.15 18.04
CA SER A 27 5.08 8.19 19.49
C SER A 27 4.30 6.99 20.07
N ALA A 28 3.50 6.29 19.25
CA ALA A 28 2.88 5.03 19.64
C ALA A 28 3.86 3.88 19.43
N LEU A 29 4.58 3.92 18.31
CA LEU A 29 5.57 2.92 17.94
C LEU A 29 6.69 2.77 18.97
N GLU A 30 7.23 3.89 19.46
CA GLU A 30 8.26 3.92 20.51
C GLU A 30 7.84 3.20 21.79
N LYS A 31 6.54 3.11 22.06
CA LYS A 31 5.96 2.44 23.23
C LYS A 31 5.50 1.01 22.96
N SER A 32 5.63 0.51 21.72
CA SER A 32 5.14 -0.81 21.35
C SER A 32 6.15 -1.88 21.72
N ASP A 33 5.75 -2.86 22.53
CA ASP A 33 6.60 -4.01 22.86
C ASP A 33 6.92 -4.88 21.63
N LEU A 34 6.02 -4.91 20.64
CA LEU A 34 6.17 -5.71 19.42
C LEU A 34 7.01 -4.98 18.35
N TYR A 35 6.69 -3.72 18.09
CA TYR A 35 7.23 -2.98 16.95
C TYR A 35 8.28 -1.94 17.33
N GLY A 36 8.39 -1.57 18.61
CA GLY A 36 9.41 -0.65 19.10
C GLY A 36 10.84 -1.21 18.92
N ALA A 37 11.85 -0.39 19.18
CA ALA A 37 13.24 -0.79 19.00
C ALA A 37 13.58 -2.08 19.78
N GLY A 38 14.14 -3.08 19.08
CA GLY A 38 14.44 -4.40 19.67
C GLY A 38 13.25 -5.34 19.84
N GLY A 39 12.03 -4.88 19.54
CA GLY A 39 10.83 -5.71 19.54
C GLY A 39 10.86 -6.78 18.43
N PRO A 40 10.18 -7.92 18.61
CA PRO A 40 10.23 -9.05 17.69
C PRO A 40 9.71 -8.73 16.28
N LEU A 41 8.88 -7.70 16.14
CA LEU A 41 8.30 -7.25 14.87
C LEU A 41 8.89 -5.92 14.37
N ASN A 42 9.98 -5.44 14.99
CA ASN A 42 10.62 -4.17 14.60
C ASN A 42 11.13 -4.18 13.15
N ILE A 43 11.40 -5.35 12.57
CA ILE A 43 11.79 -5.47 11.15
C ILE A 43 10.76 -4.86 10.19
N PHE A 44 9.47 -4.93 10.49
CA PHE A 44 8.44 -4.32 9.66
C PHE A 44 8.58 -2.79 9.63
N VAL A 45 8.93 -2.17 10.75
CA VAL A 45 9.20 -0.74 10.83
C VAL A 45 10.43 -0.39 10.00
N GLN A 46 11.52 -1.14 10.17
CA GLN A 46 12.75 -0.89 9.44
C GLN A 46 12.50 -0.95 7.93
N GLN A 47 11.74 -1.93 7.46
CA GLN A 47 11.38 -2.02 6.04
C GLN A 47 10.49 -0.86 5.58
N LEU A 48 9.50 -0.47 6.39
CA LEU A 48 8.64 0.68 6.11
C LEU A 48 9.43 2.00 6.02
N GLU A 49 10.47 2.17 6.83
CA GLU A 49 11.28 3.40 6.88
C GLU A 49 12.39 3.44 5.82
N THR A 50 12.81 2.30 5.29
CA THR A 50 14.01 2.22 4.42
C THR A 50 13.74 1.82 2.98
N ILE A 51 12.76 0.95 2.72
CA ILE A 51 12.55 0.36 1.38
C ILE A 51 11.11 0.45 0.88
N ALA A 52 10.14 0.70 1.76
CA ALA A 52 8.75 0.78 1.34
C ALA A 52 8.47 2.08 0.57
N VAL A 53 7.68 1.96 -0.49
CA VAL A 53 7.16 3.10 -1.25
C VAL A 53 5.64 3.12 -1.07
N PRO A 54 5.03 4.27 -0.72
CA PRO A 54 3.58 4.36 -0.63
C PRO A 54 2.95 4.12 -2.00
N ARG A 55 1.76 3.51 -2.00
CA ARG A 55 0.98 3.33 -3.22
C ARG A 55 0.65 4.70 -3.84
N PRO A 56 0.59 4.81 -5.18
CA PRO A 56 0.27 6.07 -5.85
C PRO A 56 -1.06 6.66 -5.36
N GLN A 57 -1.04 7.96 -5.05
CA GLN A 57 -2.25 8.74 -4.76
C GLN A 57 -2.82 9.26 -6.09
N HIS A 58 -3.18 8.34 -6.98
CA HIS A 58 -3.59 8.65 -8.35
C HIS A 58 -4.97 8.04 -8.66
N PRO A 59 -5.88 8.74 -9.35
CA PRO A 59 -7.19 8.20 -9.70
C PRO A 59 -7.16 6.93 -10.55
N ALA A 60 -6.12 6.74 -11.37
CA ALA A 60 -5.89 5.51 -12.14
C ALA A 60 -5.49 4.28 -11.28
N TYR A 61 -5.17 4.46 -10.00
CA TYR A 61 -4.66 3.38 -9.16
C TYR A 61 -5.56 2.13 -9.09
N PRO A 62 -6.91 2.24 -9.03
CA PRO A 62 -7.81 1.09 -9.15
C PRO A 62 -7.63 0.31 -10.46
N THR A 63 -7.43 1.00 -11.59
CA THR A 63 -7.20 0.34 -12.88
C THR A 63 -5.83 -0.35 -12.90
N ILE A 64 -4.79 0.33 -12.41
CA ILE A 64 -3.44 -0.23 -12.27
C ILE A 64 -3.46 -1.52 -11.43
N THR A 65 -4.08 -1.47 -10.24
CA THR A 65 -4.10 -2.64 -9.35
C THR A 65 -4.89 -3.81 -9.93
N ALA A 66 -5.97 -3.54 -10.66
CA ALA A 66 -6.78 -4.59 -11.28
C ALA A 66 -6.03 -5.23 -12.47
N ALA A 67 -5.44 -4.42 -13.35
CA ALA A 67 -4.68 -4.91 -14.51
C ALA A 67 -3.47 -5.76 -14.09
N PHE A 68 -2.72 -5.31 -13.07
CA PHE A 68 -1.60 -6.08 -12.54
C PHE A 68 -2.05 -7.40 -11.90
N ALA A 69 -3.13 -7.38 -11.10
CA ALA A 69 -3.66 -8.60 -10.48
C ALA A 69 -4.11 -9.64 -11.53
N GLU A 70 -4.81 -9.18 -12.56
CA GLU A 70 -5.23 -10.03 -13.70
C GLU A 70 -4.03 -10.65 -14.42
N ALA A 71 -2.99 -9.87 -14.71
CA ALA A 71 -1.76 -10.38 -15.33
C ALA A 71 -1.09 -11.45 -14.44
N VAL A 72 -0.98 -11.20 -13.13
CA VAL A 72 -0.39 -12.17 -12.19
C VAL A 72 -1.21 -13.46 -12.14
N ASP A 73 -2.53 -13.37 -12.07
CA ASP A 73 -3.41 -14.55 -12.06
C ASP A 73 -3.26 -15.38 -13.35
N ASN A 74 -3.22 -14.72 -14.51
CA ASN A 74 -3.01 -15.39 -15.80
C ASN A 74 -1.63 -16.06 -15.88
N ILE A 75 -0.58 -15.39 -15.40
CA ILE A 75 0.79 -15.92 -15.36
C ILE A 75 0.85 -17.16 -14.46
N ILE A 76 0.22 -17.12 -13.28
CA ILE A 76 0.12 -18.27 -12.37
C ILE A 76 -0.62 -19.43 -13.05
N ALA A 77 -1.63 -19.13 -13.87
CA ALA A 77 -2.36 -20.11 -14.67
C ALA A 77 -1.59 -20.63 -15.91
N GLY A 78 -0.36 -20.14 -16.16
CA GLY A 78 0.53 -20.63 -17.21
C GLY A 78 0.57 -19.80 -18.49
N ALA A 79 0.01 -18.58 -18.49
CA ALA A 79 0.16 -17.64 -19.59
C ALA A 79 1.61 -17.14 -19.73
N GLU A 80 1.95 -16.59 -20.91
CA GLU A 80 3.28 -16.04 -21.19
C GLU A 80 3.47 -14.70 -20.44
N VAL A 81 4.54 -14.62 -19.66
CA VAL A 81 4.81 -13.51 -18.72
C VAL A 81 4.83 -12.16 -19.41
N ARG A 82 5.62 -12.01 -20.48
CA ARG A 82 5.78 -10.74 -21.15
C ARG A 82 4.46 -10.29 -21.79
N GLY A 83 3.74 -11.20 -22.44
CA GLY A 83 2.47 -10.91 -23.08
C GLY A 83 1.39 -10.44 -22.10
N GLU A 84 1.29 -11.05 -20.91
CA GLU A 84 0.32 -10.59 -19.90
C GLU A 84 0.71 -9.24 -19.28
N LEU A 85 2.01 -9.00 -19.05
CA LEU A 85 2.48 -7.70 -18.56
C LEU A 85 2.32 -6.59 -19.62
N ASP A 86 2.57 -6.89 -20.89
CA ASP A 86 2.36 -5.95 -22.01
C ASP A 86 0.87 -5.59 -22.14
N LYS A 87 -0.04 -6.58 -22.01
CA LYS A 87 -1.49 -6.33 -21.99
C LYS A 87 -1.91 -5.45 -20.80
N ALA A 88 -1.36 -5.71 -19.61
CA ALA A 88 -1.64 -4.89 -18.44
C ALA A 88 -1.18 -3.44 -18.62
N ALA A 89 0.02 -3.23 -19.17
CA ALA A 89 0.53 -1.91 -19.50
C ALA A 89 -0.39 -1.18 -20.51
N GLN A 90 -0.75 -1.84 -21.62
CA GLN A 90 -1.66 -1.27 -22.62
C GLN A 90 -3.02 -0.89 -22.03
N LYS A 91 -3.58 -1.73 -21.14
CA LYS A 91 -4.85 -1.45 -20.46
C LYS A 91 -4.76 -0.22 -19.55
N ILE A 92 -3.64 -0.05 -18.85
CA ILE A 92 -3.39 1.13 -18.01
C ILE A 92 -3.22 2.38 -18.87
N ASP A 93 -2.44 2.31 -19.95
CA ASP A 93 -2.21 3.43 -20.86
C ASP A 93 -3.52 3.90 -21.50
N GLN A 94 -4.35 2.96 -21.95
CA GLN A 94 -5.67 3.28 -22.52
C GLN A 94 -6.59 3.96 -21.49
N ASP A 95 -6.62 3.47 -20.24
CA ASP A 95 -7.41 4.09 -19.18
C ASP A 95 -6.96 5.53 -18.89
N ILE A 96 -5.65 5.78 -18.89
CA ILE A 96 -5.10 7.13 -18.72
C ILE A 96 -5.50 8.01 -19.91
N GLU A 97 -5.41 7.52 -21.14
CA GLU A 97 -5.80 8.26 -22.35
C GLU A 97 -7.31 8.59 -22.37
N ASP A 98 -8.15 7.60 -22.10
CA ASP A 98 -9.61 7.74 -22.05
C ASP A 98 -10.06 8.77 -21.00
N ASN A 99 -9.28 8.93 -19.94
CA ASN A 99 -9.47 9.92 -18.89
C ASN A 99 -8.62 11.19 -19.06
N GLN A 100 -8.06 11.42 -20.26
CA GLN A 100 -7.30 12.62 -20.62
C GLN A 100 -6.12 12.91 -19.68
N GLY A 101 -5.47 11.86 -19.17
CA GLY A 101 -4.37 11.98 -18.20
C GLY A 101 -4.85 12.33 -16.78
N TYR A 102 -6.10 12.05 -16.44
CA TYR A 102 -6.70 12.32 -15.11
C TYR A 102 -6.37 13.72 -14.55
N PRO A 103 -6.75 14.84 -15.19
CA PRO A 103 -6.46 16.17 -14.64
C PRO A 103 -7.03 16.34 -13.20
N PRO A 104 -6.30 16.99 -12.27
CA PRO A 104 -5.02 17.68 -12.43
C PRO A 104 -3.78 16.78 -12.22
N PHE A 105 -3.93 15.46 -12.16
CA PHE A 105 -2.89 14.53 -11.72
C PHE A 105 -1.81 14.26 -12.79
N GLY A 106 -2.11 14.54 -14.07
CA GLY A 106 -1.17 14.37 -15.18
C GLY A 106 -0.97 12.89 -15.56
N PRO A 107 -0.31 12.61 -16.70
CA PRO A 107 0.05 11.24 -17.07
C PRO A 107 1.09 10.63 -16.12
#